data_AF-A0A401WUK4-F1
#
_entry.id   AF-A0A401WUK4-F1
#
_cell.length_a   1.000
_cell.length_b   1.000
_cell.length_c   1.000
_cell.angle_alpha   90.00
_cell.angle_beta   90.00
_cell.angle_gamma   90.00
#
_symmetry.space_group_name_H-M   'P 1'
#
loop_
_entity.id
_entity.type
_entity.pdbx_description
1 polymer ?
#
loop_
_entity_poly.entity_id
_entity_poly.type
_entity_poly.pdbx_seq_one_letter_code
_entity_poly.pdbx_strand_id
1 'polypeptide(L)'
;MSGCFTQLLRNLRLKAEGKPNPIDAMEDLRAKLAQEQKRRAEAELEVTTLTRRLSDYENDRPRDARGRYAQKRGAATCKNYLPRRSA
;
A
#
# COMPACT_ATOMS: atom_id res chain seq x y z
N MET A 1 6.43 -39.00 -28.20
CA MET A 1 5.77 -38.74 -26.89
C MET A 1 6.61 -39.17 -25.67
N SER A 2 7.89 -39.57 -25.80
CA SER A 2 8.68 -40.14 -24.67
C SER A 2 9.28 -39.11 -23.70
N GLY A 3 9.35 -37.83 -24.06
CA GLY A 3 10.04 -36.79 -23.27
C GLY A 3 9.33 -36.41 -21.96
N CYS A 4 7.99 -36.45 -21.91
CA CYS A 4 7.25 -36.04 -20.71
C CYS A 4 7.34 -37.10 -19.60
N PHE A 5 7.37 -38.39 -19.95
CA PHE A 5 7.42 -39.48 -18.98
C PHE A 5 8.77 -39.52 -18.25
N THR A 6 9.88 -39.38 -18.98
CA THR A 6 11.23 -39.37 -18.39
C THR A 6 11.48 -38.14 -17.50
N GLN A 7 10.91 -36.99 -17.87
CA GLN A 7 11.00 -35.77 -17.07
C GLN A 7 10.20 -35.89 -15.76
N LEU A 8 9.02 -36.53 -15.81
CA LEU A 8 8.20 -36.79 -14.63
C LEU A 8 8.90 -37.74 -13.64
N LEU A 9 9.48 -38.82 -14.14
CA LEU A 9 10.28 -39.75 -13.34
C LEU A 9 11.51 -39.08 -12.72
N ARG A 10 12.19 -38.20 -13.46
CA ARG A 10 13.32 -37.42 -12.94
C ARG A 10 12.89 -36.53 -11.77
N ASN A 11 11.78 -35.82 -11.90
CA ASN A 11 11.29 -34.93 -10.84
C ASN A 11 10.83 -35.71 -9.61
N LEU A 12 10.17 -36.86 -9.78
CA LEU A 12 9.80 -37.76 -8.69
C LEU A 12 11.03 -38.32 -7.97
N ARG A 13 12.06 -38.69 -8.72
CA ARG A 13 13.34 -39.15 -8.16
C ARG A 13 14.05 -38.05 -7.38
N LEU A 14 14.12 -36.83 -7.90
CA LEU A 14 14.71 -35.68 -7.20
C LEU A 14 13.97 -35.42 -5.88
N LYS A 15 12.63 -35.50 -5.88
CA LYS A 15 11.81 -35.35 -4.69
C LYS A 15 12.07 -36.44 -3.65
N ALA A 16 12.21 -37.70 -4.07
CA ALA A 16 12.55 -38.82 -3.18
C ALA A 16 13.97 -38.73 -2.60
N GLU A 17 14.92 -38.18 -3.37
CA GLU A 17 16.31 -37.95 -2.94
C GLU A 17 16.46 -36.67 -2.09
N GLY A 18 15.39 -35.92 -1.83
CA GLY A 18 15.43 -34.64 -1.11
C GLY A 18 16.18 -33.54 -1.85
N LYS A 19 16.40 -33.71 -3.17
CA LYS A 19 17.10 -32.76 -4.02
C LYS A 19 16.14 -31.71 -4.55
N PRO A 20 16.63 -30.48 -4.80
CA PRO A 20 15.79 -29.40 -5.31
C PRO A 20 15.14 -29.81 -6.64
N ASN A 21 13.81 -29.82 -6.66
CA ASN A 21 13.00 -30.14 -7.81
C ASN A 21 12.51 -28.83 -8.45
N PRO A 22 12.71 -28.64 -9.76
CA PRO A 22 12.31 -27.41 -10.44
C PRO A 22 10.80 -27.14 -10.40
N ILE A 23 9.96 -28.17 -10.26
CA ILE A 23 8.51 -27.99 -10.11
C ILE A 23 8.20 -27.31 -8.78
N ASP A 24 8.76 -27.82 -7.69
CA ASP A 24 8.51 -27.28 -6.34
C ASP A 24 9.03 -25.82 -6.25
N ALA A 25 10.19 -25.51 -6.85
CA ALA A 25 10.70 -24.14 -6.94
C ALA A 25 9.78 -23.20 -7.73
N MET A 26 9.13 -23.70 -8.80
CA MET A 26 8.16 -22.91 -9.57
C MET A 26 6.87 -22.67 -8.78
N GLU A 27 6.43 -23.62 -7.96
CA GLU A 27 5.28 -23.45 -7.07
C GLU A 27 5.56 -22.40 -5.99
N ASP A 28 6.75 -22.41 -5.40
CA ASP A 28 7.19 -21.39 -4.44
C ASP A 28 7.21 -19.98 -5.06
N LEU A 29 7.71 -19.86 -6.30
CA LEU A 29 7.70 -18.59 -7.03
C LEU A 29 6.28 -18.10 -7.32
N ARG A 30 5.36 -19.01 -7.67
CA ARG A 30 3.94 -18.68 -7.85
C ARG A 30 3.30 -18.21 -6.55
N ALA A 31 3.59 -18.86 -5.43
CA ALA A 31 3.08 -18.46 -4.13
C ALA A 31 3.57 -17.06 -3.73
N LYS A 32 4.87 -16.79 -3.92
CA LYS A 32 5.46 -15.45 -3.68
C LYS A 32 4.84 -14.39 -4.59
N LEU A 33 4.65 -14.70 -5.87
CA LEU A 33 4.01 -13.79 -6.83
C LEU A 33 2.57 -13.47 -6.43
N ALA A 34 1.79 -14.47 -6.00
CA ALA A 34 0.44 -14.25 -5.50
C ALA A 34 0.41 -13.38 -4.24
N GLN A 35 1.38 -13.57 -3.33
CA GLN A 35 1.51 -12.73 -2.13
C GLN A 35 1.84 -11.28 -2.49
N GLU A 36 2.77 -11.05 -3.40
CA GLU A 36 3.13 -9.71 -3.87
C GLU A 36 1.98 -9.03 -4.62
N GLN A 37 1.21 -9.78 -5.41
CA GLN A 37 0.00 -9.25 -6.05
C GLN A 37 -1.05 -8.79 -5.03
N LYS A 38 -1.27 -9.56 -3.94
CA LYS A 38 -2.16 -9.14 -2.85
C LYS A 38 -1.68 -7.86 -2.18
N ARG A 39 -0.38 -7.78 -1.85
CA ARG A 39 0.24 -6.57 -1.27
C ARG A 39 0.08 -5.35 -2.17
N ARG A 40 0.25 -5.52 -3.49
CA ARG A 40 0.02 -4.44 -4.46
C ARG A 40 -1.44 -3.99 -4.49
N ALA A 41 -2.39 -4.93 -4.50
CA ALA A 41 -3.80 -4.59 -4.48
C ALA A 41 -4.20 -3.84 -3.20
N GLU A 42 -3.65 -4.21 -2.05
CA GLU A 42 -3.84 -3.51 -0.78
C GLU A 42 -3.27 -2.08 -0.82
N ALA A 43 -2.04 -1.91 -1.34
CA ALA A 43 -1.42 -0.60 -1.49
C ALA A 43 -2.17 0.30 -2.49
N GLU A 44 -2.64 -0.24 -3.61
CA GLU A 44 -3.47 0.47 -4.58
C GLU A 44 -4.80 0.93 -3.95
N LEU A 45 -5.43 0.07 -3.15
CA LEU A 45 -6.62 0.43 -2.39
C LEU A 45 -6.32 1.56 -1.41
N GLU A 46 -5.21 1.49 -0.65
CA GLU A 46 -4.82 2.57 0.25
C GLU A 46 -4.62 3.90 -0.49
N VAL A 47 -3.87 3.90 -1.60
CA VAL A 47 -3.64 5.09 -2.42
C VAL A 47 -4.95 5.70 -2.90
N THR A 48 -5.88 4.88 -3.42
CA THR A 48 -7.18 5.39 -3.89
C THR A 48 -8.01 5.97 -2.75
N THR A 49 -8.02 5.33 -1.58
CA THR A 49 -8.72 5.87 -0.40
C THR A 49 -8.12 7.19 0.10
N LEU A 50 -6.79 7.31 0.13
CA LEU A 50 -6.11 8.54 0.52
C LEU A 50 -6.36 9.65 -0.50
N THR A 51 -6.33 9.33 -1.80
CA THR A 51 -6.64 10.28 -2.89
C THR A 51 -8.06 10.82 -2.74
N ARG A 52 -9.03 9.95 -2.44
CA ARG A 52 -10.42 10.36 -2.19
C ARG A 52 -10.55 11.25 -0.94
N ARG A 53 -9.88 10.90 0.15
CA ARG A 53 -9.87 11.73 1.37
C ARG A 53 -9.26 13.10 1.12
N LEU A 54 -8.21 13.17 0.31
CA LEU A 54 -7.60 14.44 -0.10
C LEU A 54 -8.58 15.26 -0.95
N SER A 55 -9.25 14.65 -1.92
CA SER A 55 -10.25 15.38 -2.74
C SER A 55 -11.40 15.91 -1.89
N ASP A 56 -11.91 15.10 -0.95
CA ASP A 56 -12.97 15.52 -0.03
C ASP A 56 -12.51 16.71 0.83
N TYR A 57 -11.30 16.63 1.38
CA TYR A 57 -10.71 17.73 2.16
C TYR A 57 -10.49 19.01 1.34
N GLU A 58 -10.05 18.89 0.09
CA GLU A 58 -9.89 20.01 -0.83
C GLU A 58 -11.22 20.66 -1.20
N ASN A 59 -12.26 19.86 -1.42
CA ASN A 59 -13.61 20.36 -1.72
C ASN A 59 -14.26 21.06 -0.51
N ASP A 60 -14.08 20.52 0.69
CA ASP A 60 -14.62 21.10 1.94
C ASP A 60 -13.90 22.39 2.38
N ARG A 61 -12.70 22.65 1.85
CA ARG A 61 -11.91 23.85 2.11
C ARG A 61 -11.61 24.58 0.81
N PRO A 62 -12.53 25.43 0.32
CA PRO A 62 -12.27 26.21 -0.89
C PRO A 62 -10.96 26.96 -0.75
N ARG A 63 -10.12 26.89 -1.78
CA ARG A 63 -8.87 27.64 -1.83
C ARG A 63 -9.16 29.11 -2.11
N ASP A 64 -8.39 30.00 -1.53
CA ASP A 64 -8.43 31.42 -1.87
C ASP A 64 -7.89 31.68 -3.29
N ALA A 65 -8.04 32.90 -3.80
CA ALA A 65 -7.53 33.29 -5.13
C ALA A 65 -6.00 33.17 -5.27
N ARG A 66 -5.27 32.89 -4.18
CA ARG A 66 -3.82 32.67 -4.14
C ARG A 66 -3.47 31.17 -3.96
N GLY A 67 -4.46 30.27 -4.01
CA GLY A 67 -4.29 28.82 -3.90
C GLY A 67 -4.07 28.30 -2.48
N ARG A 68 -4.23 29.12 -1.44
CA ARG A 68 -4.10 28.72 -0.03
C ARG A 68 -5.44 28.19 0.47
N TYR A 69 -5.43 27.17 1.32
CA TYR A 69 -6.66 26.71 1.98
C TYR A 69 -7.29 27.87 2.77
N ALA A 70 -8.57 28.17 2.50
CA ALA A 70 -9.28 29.18 3.27
C ALA A 70 -9.25 28.76 4.75
N GLN A 71 -8.58 29.56 5.58
CA GLN A 71 -8.59 29.39 7.01
C GLN A 71 -10.05 29.53 7.46
N LYS A 72 -10.69 28.44 7.91
CA LYS A 72 -11.99 28.56 8.59
C LYS A 72 -11.79 29.58 9.70
N ARG A 73 -12.60 30.65 9.73
CA ARG A 73 -12.72 31.56 10.87
C ARG A 73 -13.30 30.79 12.07
N GLY A 74 -12.55 29.83 12.60
CA GLY A 74 -12.69 29.41 13.99
C GLY A 74 -11.93 30.45 14.77
N ALA A 75 -12.65 31.28 15.54
CA ALA A 75 -12.03 32.22 16.44
C ALA A 75 -11.02 31.46 17.31
N ALA A 76 -9.73 31.71 17.09
CA ALA A 76 -8.72 31.37 18.08
C ALA A 76 -8.90 32.35 19.24
N THR A 77 -9.93 32.15 20.07
CA THR A 77 -10.00 32.77 21.38
C THR A 77 -9.01 32.05 22.29
N CYS A 78 -7.73 32.18 21.99
CA CYS A 78 -6.74 32.14 23.05
C CYS A 78 -6.90 33.48 23.76
N LYS A 79 -7.75 33.51 24.80
CA LYS A 79 -7.69 34.58 25.81
C LYS A 79 -6.34 34.44 26.51
N ASN A 80 -5.29 34.93 25.86
CA ASN A 80 -4.04 35.21 26.54
C ASN A 80 -4.33 36.42 27.42
N TYR A 81 -4.64 36.13 28.69
CA TYR A 81 -4.58 37.08 29.79
C TYR A 81 -3.17 37.67 29.80
N LEU A 82 -2.95 38.76 29.08
CA LEU A 82 -1.81 39.63 29.34
C LEU A 82 -2.19 40.48 30.54
N PRO A 83 -1.53 40.34 31.71
CA PRO A 83 -1.72 41.30 32.77
C PRO A 83 -1.23 42.66 32.26
N ARG A 84 -2.11 43.66 32.25
CA ARG A 84 -1.72 45.07 32.16
C ARG A 84 -0.72 45.33 33.29
N ARG A 85 0.57 45.40 32.97
CA ARG A 85 1.54 46.07 33.85
C ARG A 85 1.35 47.57 33.63
N SER A 86 0.63 48.18 34.55
CA SER A 86 0.71 49.61 34.85
C SER A 86 1.95 49.85 35.72
N ALA A 87 2.84 50.70 35.22
CA ALA A 87 3.81 51.50 35.98
C ALA A 87 4.17 52.71 35.11
#